data_AF-A0A7C2A2Z0-F1
#
_entry.id   AF-A0A7C2A2Z0-F1
#
_cell.length_a   1.000
_cell.length_b   1.000
_cell.length_c   1.000
_cell.angle_alpha   90.00
_cell.angle_beta   90.00
_cell.angle_gamma   90.00
#
_symmetry.space_group_name_H-M   'P 1'
#
loop_
_entity.id
_entity.type
_entity.pdbx_description
1 polymer ?
#
loop_
_entity_poly.entity_id
_entity_poly.type
_entity_poly.pdbx_seq_one_letter_code
_entity_poly.pdbx_strand_id
1 'polypeptide(L)' 'TANSLKQSVIPILEDALEDTQDAYQKGRYGYLDYVSARQELLNARRTLIDAASAALIYGAEIEKLTNEALSL' A
#
# COMPACT_ATOMS: atom_id res chain seq x y z
N THR A 1 0.08 10.07 2.95
CA THR A 1 -1.32 9.80 3.35
C THR A 1 -1.86 8.62 2.55
N ALA A 2 -3.05 8.08 2.84
CA ALA A 2 -3.64 6.95 2.09
C ALA A 2 -3.72 7.22 0.58
N ASN A 3 -4.03 8.47 0.19
CA ASN A 3 -4.06 8.85 -1.21
C ASN A 3 -2.65 8.83 -1.85
N SER A 4 -1.62 9.32 -1.15
CA SER A 4 -0.22 9.21 -1.61
C SER A 4 0.22 7.76 -1.79
N LEU A 5 -0.21 6.85 -0.90
CA LEU A 5 0.08 5.42 -1.03
C LEU A 5 -0.50 4.86 -2.33
N LYS A 6 -1.78 5.15 -2.58
CA LYS A 6 -2.50 4.66 -3.76
C LYS A 6 -2.00 5.26 -5.07
N GLN A 7 -1.73 6.57 -5.10
CA GLN A 7 -1.46 7.31 -6.33
C GLN A 7 0.01 7.40 -6.72
N SER A 8 0.93 7.14 -5.78
CA SER A 8 2.36 7.34 -6.03
C SER A 8 3.19 6.20 -5.48
N VAL A 9 3.10 5.89 -4.19
CA VAL A 9 4.03 4.93 -3.57
C VAL A 9 3.83 3.51 -4.10
N ILE A 10 2.60 3.00 -4.15
CA ILE A 10 2.33 1.64 -4.65
C ILE A 10 2.74 1.50 -6.12
N PRO A 11 2.36 2.40 -7.05
CA PRO A 11 2.84 2.35 -8.43
C PRO A 11 4.37 2.32 -8.54
N ILE A 12 5.07 3.17 -7.79
CA ILE A 12 6.55 3.20 -7.79
C ILE A 12 7.13 1.86 -7.30
N LEU A 13 6.52 1.25 -6.27
CA LEU A 13 6.96 -0.05 -5.75
C LEU A 13 6.62 -1.22 -6.67
N GLU A 14 5.59 -1.10 -7.50
CA GLU A 14 5.28 -2.06 -8.56
C GLU A 14 6.35 -2.02 -9.65
N ASP A 15 6.70 -0.82 -10.13
CA ASP A 15 7.78 -0.61 -11.11
C ASP A 15 9.12 -1.13 -10.56
N ALA A 16 9.44 -0.79 -9.30
CA ALA A 16 10.67 -1.25 -8.65
C ALA A 16 10.73 -2.77 -8.49
N LEU A 17 9.59 -3.43 -8.24
CA LEU A 17 9.52 -4.88 -8.18
C LEU A 17 9.78 -5.51 -9.55
N GLU A 18 9.22 -4.94 -10.61
CA GLU A 18 9.47 -5.38 -11.99
C GLU A 18 10.97 -5.24 -12.34
N ASP A 19 11.56 -4.07 -12.11
CA ASP A 19 12.97 -3.81 -12.37
C ASP A 19 13.91 -4.75 -11.62
N THR A 20 13.63 -5.00 -10.33
CA THR A 20 14.44 -5.87 -9.47
C THR A 20 14.30 -7.34 -9.86
N GLN A 21 13.10 -7.78 -10.26
CA GLN A 21 12.87 -9.11 -10.81
C GLN A 21 13.69 -9.31 -12.10
N ASP A 22 13.65 -8.33 -13.00
CA ASP A 22 14.38 -8.35 -14.26
C ASP A 22 15.90 -8.41 -14.05
N ALA A 23 16.41 -7.62 -13.11
CA ALA A 23 17.83 -7.63 -12.75
C ALA A 23 18.25 -8.96 -12.09
N TYR A 24 17.41 -9.53 -11.23
CA TYR A 24 17.64 -10.84 -10.61
C TYR A 24 17.70 -11.95 -11.66
N GLN A 25 16.74 -12.00 -12.58
CA GLN A 25 16.71 -13.00 -13.65
C GLN A 25 17.93 -12.92 -14.57
N LYS A 26 18.49 -11.73 -14.76
CA LYS A 26 19.72 -11.48 -15.52
C LYS A 26 21.00 -11.71 -14.70
N GLY A 27 20.88 -12.17 -13.45
CA GLY A 27 21.99 -12.44 -12.54
C GLY A 27 22.72 -11.19 -12.03
N ARG A 28 22.15 -10.00 -12.23
CA ARG A 28 22.75 -8.72 -11.82
C ARG A 28 22.46 -8.38 -10.37
N TYR A 29 21.28 -8.75 -9.88
CA TYR A 29 20.88 -8.59 -8.48
C TYR A 29 20.76 -9.95 -7.80
N GLY A 30 20.91 -9.95 -6.46
CA GLY A 30 20.72 -11.14 -5.65
C GLY A 30 19.23 -11.44 -5.45
N TYR A 31 18.93 -12.68 -5.05
CA TYR A 31 17.56 -13.06 -4.67
C TYR A 31 17.00 -12.22 -3.49
N LEU A 32 17.88 -11.79 -2.59
CA LEU A 32 17.51 -10.96 -1.44
C LEU A 32 16.98 -9.59 -1.89
N ASP A 33 17.54 -8.98 -2.93
CA ASP A 33 17.11 -7.68 -3.44
C ASP A 33 15.67 -7.77 -3.99
N TYR A 34 15.39 -8.80 -4.80
CA TYR A 34 14.05 -9.08 -5.32
C TYR A 34 13.02 -9.34 -4.21
N VAL A 35 13.36 -10.17 -3.22
CA VAL A 35 12.44 -10.45 -2.11
C VAL A 35 12.20 -9.22 -1.24
N SER A 36 13.22 -8.37 -1.04
CA SER A 36 13.09 -7.13 -0.29
C SER A 36 12.12 -6.16 -0.98
N ALA A 37 12.27 -5.94 -2.29
CA ALA A 37 11.34 -5.11 -3.08
C ALA A 37 9.89 -5.63 -3.00
N ARG A 38 9.71 -6.96 -3.06
CA ARG A 38 8.39 -7.58 -2.92
C ARG A 38 7.78 -7.34 -1.54
N GLN A 39 8.60 -7.40 -0.49
CA GLN A 39 8.14 -7.15 0.88
C GLN A 39 7.74 -5.69 1.08
N GLU A 40 8.47 -4.74 0.50
CA GLU A 40 8.12 -3.32 0.53
C GLU A 40 6.75 -3.05 -0.13
N LEU A 41 6.52 -3.61 -1.32
CA LEU A 41 5.22 -3.51 -2.00
C LEU A 41 4.08 -4.10 -1.14
N LEU A 42 4.30 -5.27 -0.54
CA LEU A 42 3.30 -5.91 0.33
C LEU A 42 2.98 -5.03 1.55
N ASN A 43 4.01 -4.45 2.17
CA ASN A 43 3.85 -3.57 3.31
C ASN A 43 3.04 -2.31 2.94
N ALA A 44 3.36 -1.66 1.81
CA ALA A 44 2.65 -0.47 1.36
C ALA A 44 1.16 -0.75 1.07
N ARG A 45 0.86 -1.88 0.41
CA ARG A 45 -0.52 -2.33 0.18
C ARG A 45 -1.26 -2.61 1.48
N ARG A 46 -0.58 -3.21 2.47
CA ARG A 46 -1.17 -3.44 3.78
C ARG A 46 -1.49 -2.14 4.50
N THR A 47 -0.57 -1.16 4.49
CA THR A 47 -0.80 0.17 5.06
C THR A 47 -2.00 0.88 4.43
N LEU A 48 -2.21 0.74 3.12
CA LEU A 48 -3.39 1.29 2.45
C LEU A 48 -4.69 0.65 2.96
N ILE A 49 -4.73 -0.67 3.13
CA ILE A 49 -5.88 -1.40 3.68
C ILE A 49 -6.17 -0.95 5.11
N ASP A 50 -5.14 -0.86 5.95
CA ASP A 50 -5.30 -0.46 7.35
C ASP A 50 -5.82 0.99 7.45
N ALA A 51 -5.32 1.90 6.60
CA ALA A 51 -5.79 3.28 6.55
C ALA A 51 -7.25 3.39 6.07
N ALA A 52 -7.66 2.62 5.06
CA ALA A 52 -9.04 2.58 4.60
C ALA A 52 -9.99 2.00 5.67
N SER A 53 -9.55 0.95 6.36
CA SER A 53 -10.31 0.34 7.46
C SER A 53 -10.51 1.31 8.61
N ALA A 54 -9.46 2.06 8.99
CA ALA A 54 -9.56 3.08 10.02
C ALA A 54 -10.55 4.19 9.64
N ALA A 55 -10.53 4.65 8.37
CA ALA A 55 -11.47 5.67 7.89
C ALA A 55 -12.94 5.22 8.00
N LEU A 56 -13.23 3.96 7.64
CA LEU A 56 -14.58 3.39 7.78
C LEU A 56 -15.01 3.29 9.25
N ILE A 57 -14.12 2.84 10.13
CA ILE A 57 -14.41 2.73 11.57
C ILE A 57 -14.68 4.11 12.18
N TYR A 58 -13.86 5.11 11.87
CA TYR A 58 -14.05 6.47 12.37
C TYR A 58 -15.31 7.11 11.81
N GLY A 59 -15.63 6.88 10.54
CA GLY A 59 -16.89 7.33 9.95
C GLY A 59 -18.10 6.77 10.71
N ALA A 60 -18.14 5.45 10.93
CA ALA A 60 -19.22 4.82 11.68
C ALA A 60 -19.35 5.33 13.13
N GLU A 61 -18.24 5.60 13.82
CA GLU A 61 -18.29 6.17 15.18
C GLU A 61 -18.80 7.62 15.17
N ILE A 62 -18.44 8.42 14.17
CA ILE A 62 -19.00 9.78 14.02
C ILE A 62 -20.50 9.72 13.73
N GLU A 63 -20.96 8.82 12.85
CA GLU A 63 -22.40 8.64 12.58
C GLU A 63 -23.16 8.27 13.85
N LYS A 64 -22.61 7.36 14.66
CA LYS A 64 -23.19 6.97 15.94
C LYS A 64 -23.27 8.13 16.94
N LEU A 65 -22.26 8.99 16.99
CA LEU A 65 -22.21 10.14 17.90
C LEU A 65 -23.09 11.31 17.46
N THR A 66 -23.25 11.51 16.15
CA THR A 66 -24.02 12.62 15.55
C THR A 66 -25.46 12.23 15.25
N ASN A 67 -25.75 10.93 15.16
CA ASN A 67 -27.02 10.36 14.73
C ASN A 67 -27.42 10.80 13.30
N GLU A 68 -26.41 11.12 12.48
CA GLU A 68 -26.50 11.53 11.08
C GLU A 68 -25.57 10.68 10.22
N ALA A 69 -25.93 10.41 8.96
CA ALA A 69 -25.11 9.60 8.05
C ALA A 69 -23.97 10.42 7.41
N LEU A 70 -22.79 9.83 7.32
CA LEU A 70 -21.63 10.39 6.63
C LEU A 70 -21.54 9.80 5.22
N SER A 71 -21.41 10.69 4.23
CA SER A 71 -20.99 10.29 2.88
C SER A 71 -19.46 10.10 2.89
N LEU A 72 -19.00 8.89 3.20
CA LEU A 72 -17.59 8.48 3.09
C LEU A 72 -17.18 8.17 1.64
#